data_AF-A0A4U0PJ92-F1
#
_entry.id   AF-A0A4U0PJ92-F1
#
_cell.length_a   1.000
_cell.length_b   1.000
_cell.length_c   1.000
_cell.angle_alpha   90.00
_cell.angle_beta   90.00
_cell.angle_gamma   90.00
#
_symmetry.space_group_name_H-M   'P 1'
#
loop_
_entity.id
_entity.type
_entity.pdbx_description
1 polymer ?
#
loop_
_entity_poly.entity_id
_entity_poly.type
_entity_poly.pdbx_seq_one_letter_code
_entity_poly.pdbx_strand_id
1 'polypeptide(L)'
;MKTSIKKICILLFSPLFFVNCTIGQETGSTAIEEKEPIEVVKERIQAFLEKDYSELGELLYEFEFKVKTDNLEDYEDGYIPWASLSDPKRDLPNLHNKNEIIIKYPQIKVMIDYPVTNIYEFNLKSKKGFTRAQLLSEISKHYHLMYEEEEKTATIKTIPPAERTKMYNRNETNGRYGLWGHDISDMDISGAMIYKNDKNEIIIVPFIES
;
A
#
# COMPACT_ATOMS: atom_id res chain seq x y z
N MET A 1 -54.43 -62.61 38.70
CA MET A 1 -54.30 -64.04 38.36
C MET A 1 -52.83 -64.32 38.08
N LYS A 2 -52.22 -65.19 38.92
CA LYS A 2 -50.95 -65.94 38.76
C LYS A 2 -49.68 -65.21 38.27
N THR A 3 -48.79 -65.06 39.24
CA THR A 3 -47.32 -65.01 39.19
C THR A 3 -46.68 -66.02 38.23
N SER A 4 -45.58 -65.63 37.57
CA SER A 4 -44.42 -66.53 37.41
C SER A 4 -43.13 -65.76 37.11
N ILE A 5 -42.23 -65.82 38.08
CA ILE A 5 -40.81 -65.48 38.02
C ILE A 5 -40.09 -66.59 37.26
N LYS A 6 -39.11 -66.28 36.39
CA LYS A 6 -38.01 -67.21 36.10
C LYS A 6 -36.73 -66.51 35.64
N LYS A 7 -35.74 -66.61 36.54
CA LYS A 7 -34.32 -66.94 36.35
C LYS A 7 -33.39 -65.92 35.69
N ILE A 8 -32.70 -65.23 36.58
CA ILE A 8 -31.29 -64.84 36.51
C ILE A 8 -30.41 -66.03 36.09
N CYS A 9 -29.50 -65.80 35.14
CA CYS A 9 -28.24 -66.53 35.01
C CYS A 9 -27.13 -65.50 34.77
N ILE A 10 -26.36 -65.27 35.84
CA ILE A 10 -25.08 -64.58 35.82
C ILE A 10 -24.04 -65.60 35.35
N LEU A 11 -23.32 -65.27 34.27
CA LEU A 11 -22.02 -65.85 33.97
C LEU A 11 -21.04 -64.69 33.76
N LEU A 12 -20.22 -64.49 34.77
CA LEU A 12 -18.98 -63.73 34.73
C LEU A 12 -17.96 -64.51 33.90
N PHE A 13 -17.30 -63.88 32.92
CA PHE A 13 -15.90 -64.20 32.59
C PHE A 13 -15.24 -63.04 31.81
N SER A 14 -14.42 -62.31 32.56
CA SER A 14 -13.14 -61.64 32.28
C SER A 14 -12.87 -60.76 31.03
N PRO A 15 -11.94 -59.79 31.18
CA PRO A 15 -11.86 -58.61 30.34
C PRO A 15 -10.65 -58.60 29.38
N LEU A 16 -10.72 -57.65 28.44
CA LEU A 16 -9.61 -56.90 27.81
C LEU A 16 -8.55 -57.70 27.02
N PHE A 17 -8.51 -57.48 25.71
CA PHE A 17 -7.54 -56.58 25.05
C PHE A 17 -7.88 -56.54 23.55
N PHE A 18 -8.69 -55.57 23.14
CA PHE A 18 -8.77 -55.22 21.73
C PHE A 18 -7.61 -54.29 21.42
N VAL A 19 -6.65 -54.83 20.67
CA VAL A 19 -5.65 -54.06 19.92
C VAL A 19 -6.44 -53.20 18.94
N ASN A 20 -6.65 -51.93 19.29
CA ASN A 20 -7.21 -50.97 18.36
C ASN A 20 -6.06 -50.45 17.50
N CYS A 21 -6.12 -50.77 16.22
CA CYS A 21 -5.20 -50.33 15.20
C CYS A 21 -5.33 -48.81 15.06
N THR A 22 -4.31 -48.05 15.46
CA THR A 22 -4.20 -46.63 15.13
C THR A 22 -3.83 -46.52 13.65
N ILE A 23 -4.84 -46.38 12.81
CA ILE A 23 -4.70 -46.03 11.39
C ILE A 23 -5.15 -44.57 11.25
N GLY A 24 -4.19 -43.72 10.85
CA GLY A 24 -4.43 -42.46 10.15
C GLY A 24 -5.05 -41.33 10.97
N GLN A 25 -4.20 -40.55 11.66
CA GLN A 25 -4.46 -39.11 11.73
C GLN A 25 -4.27 -38.57 10.31
N GLU A 26 -5.37 -38.37 9.59
CA GLU A 26 -5.40 -37.38 8.52
C GLU A 26 -5.13 -36.03 9.16
N THR A 27 -3.93 -35.51 8.91
CA THR A 27 -3.64 -34.10 9.12
C THR A 27 -4.60 -33.32 8.23
N GLY A 28 -5.63 -32.73 8.85
CA GLY A 28 -6.43 -31.68 8.24
C GLY A 28 -5.50 -30.53 7.88
N SER A 29 -4.96 -30.58 6.67
CA SER A 29 -4.46 -29.41 5.98
C SER A 29 -5.70 -28.55 5.73
N THR A 30 -5.91 -27.56 6.60
CA THR A 30 -6.67 -26.37 6.22
C THR A 30 -6.00 -25.84 4.96
N ALA A 31 -6.59 -26.15 3.80
CA ALA A 31 -6.27 -25.45 2.58
C ALA A 31 -6.47 -23.97 2.89
N ILE A 32 -5.38 -23.21 2.89
CA ILE A 32 -5.46 -21.76 2.90
C ILE A 32 -6.10 -21.44 1.55
N GLU A 33 -7.38 -21.06 1.58
CA GLU A 33 -8.08 -20.62 0.38
C GLU A 33 -7.32 -19.39 -0.14
N GLU A 34 -6.65 -19.56 -1.27
CA GLU A 34 -5.84 -18.52 -1.89
C GLU A 34 -6.79 -17.41 -2.34
N LYS A 35 -6.67 -16.23 -1.73
CA LYS A 35 -7.54 -15.09 -2.07
C LYS A 35 -7.33 -14.70 -3.54
N GLU A 36 -8.42 -14.36 -4.23
CA GLU A 36 -8.32 -13.81 -5.58
C GLU A 36 -7.50 -12.49 -5.55
N PRO A 37 -6.59 -12.28 -6.53
CA PRO A 37 -5.68 -11.14 -6.51
C PRO A 37 -6.35 -9.76 -6.36
N ILE A 38 -7.55 -9.59 -6.91
CA ILE A 38 -8.31 -8.34 -6.82
C ILE A 38 -8.76 -8.01 -5.38
N GLU A 39 -9.10 -9.03 -4.59
CA GLU A 39 -9.53 -8.83 -3.20
C GLU A 39 -8.33 -8.43 -2.33
N VAL A 40 -7.14 -8.98 -2.61
CA VAL A 40 -5.89 -8.56 -1.93
C VAL A 40 -5.60 -7.09 -2.19
N VAL A 41 -5.74 -6.61 -3.43
CA VAL A 41 -5.52 -5.19 -3.76
C VAL A 41 -6.55 -4.30 -3.05
N LYS A 42 -7.83 -4.68 -3.02
CA LYS A 42 -8.88 -3.92 -2.31
C LYS A 42 -8.61 -3.81 -0.82
N GLU A 43 -8.24 -4.91 -0.17
CA GLU A 43 -7.91 -4.91 1.27
C GLU A 43 -6.74 -3.96 1.57
N ARG A 44 -5.73 -3.93 0.70
CA ARG A 44 -4.59 -3.03 0.85
C ARG A 44 -4.95 -1.56 0.62
N ILE A 45 -5.82 -1.27 -0.35
CA ILE A 45 -6.36 0.09 -0.53
C ILE A 45 -7.12 0.51 0.73
N GLN A 46 -8.00 -0.34 1.26
CA GLN A 46 -8.73 -0.02 2.48
C GLN A 46 -7.80 0.22 3.66
N ALA A 47 -6.78 -0.63 3.85
CA ALA A 47 -5.78 -0.44 4.90
C ALA A 47 -4.97 0.86 4.73
N PHE A 48 -4.69 1.27 3.49
CA PHE A 48 -4.07 2.56 3.20
C PHE A 48 -4.98 3.74 3.56
N LEU A 49 -6.27 3.68 3.20
CA LEU A 49 -7.25 4.72 3.51
C LEU A 49 -7.51 4.88 5.02
N GLU A 50 -7.30 3.82 5.80
CA GLU A 50 -7.46 3.81 7.26
C GLU A 50 -6.18 4.20 8.01
N LYS A 51 -5.08 4.54 7.32
CA LYS A 51 -3.83 4.91 7.98
C LYS A 51 -3.99 6.14 8.87
N ASP A 52 -3.52 6.00 10.10
CA ASP A 52 -3.37 7.10 11.04
C ASP A 52 -1.92 7.59 11.05
N TYR A 53 -1.73 8.88 10.83
CA TYR A 53 -0.43 9.55 10.84
C TYR A 53 -0.18 10.32 12.15
N SER A 54 -1.02 10.16 13.17
CA SER A 54 -0.89 10.85 14.46
C SER A 54 0.47 10.64 15.14
N GLU A 55 1.13 9.51 14.87
CA GLU A 55 2.47 9.19 15.36
C GLU A 55 3.61 10.00 14.70
N LEU A 56 3.36 10.64 13.55
CA LEU A 56 4.36 11.46 12.85
C LEU A 56 4.60 12.83 13.52
N GLY A 57 3.72 13.23 14.43
CA GLY A 57 3.82 14.48 15.18
C GLY A 57 2.72 15.49 14.85
N GLU A 58 3.01 16.77 15.06
CA GLU A 58 2.07 17.85 14.81
C GLU A 58 1.92 18.09 13.30
N LEU A 59 0.70 17.99 12.77
CA LEU A 59 0.39 18.44 11.42
C LEU A 59 0.52 19.96 11.36
N LEU A 60 1.48 20.46 10.59
CA LEU A 60 1.69 21.89 10.42
C LEU A 60 0.73 22.49 9.40
N TYR A 61 0.65 21.88 8.22
CA TYR A 61 -0.21 22.28 7.11
C TYR A 61 -0.19 21.23 6.00
N GLU A 62 -1.11 21.41 5.05
CA GLU A 62 -1.21 20.67 3.80
C GLU A 62 -1.00 21.62 2.61
N PHE A 63 -0.60 21.08 1.48
CA PHE A 63 -0.60 21.82 0.22
C PHE A 63 -0.95 20.91 -0.94
N GLU A 64 -1.42 21.53 -2.03
CA GLU A 64 -1.87 20.83 -3.23
C GLU A 64 -0.91 21.05 -4.42
N PHE A 65 -0.91 20.10 -5.34
CA PHE A 65 -0.42 20.23 -6.70
C PHE A 65 -1.60 20.48 -7.64
N LYS A 66 -1.54 21.58 -8.38
CA LYS A 66 -2.56 21.92 -9.39
C LYS A 66 -1.88 22.30 -10.69
N VAL A 67 -2.39 21.79 -11.80
CA VAL A 67 -1.85 22.04 -13.14
C VAL A 67 -2.86 22.86 -13.93
N LYS A 68 -2.45 24.02 -14.45
CA LYS A 68 -3.32 24.85 -15.28
C LYS A 68 -3.71 24.11 -16.55
N THR A 69 -4.99 24.21 -16.93
CA THR A 69 -5.54 23.61 -18.14
C THR A 69 -6.51 24.57 -18.82
N ASP A 70 -6.62 24.44 -20.15
CA ASP A 70 -7.62 25.14 -20.96
C ASP A 70 -8.92 24.31 -21.10
N ASN A 71 -8.94 23.08 -20.59
CA ASN A 71 -10.13 22.22 -20.59
C ASN A 71 -11.10 22.64 -19.48
N LEU A 72 -11.85 23.70 -19.72
CA LEU A 72 -12.84 24.24 -18.79
C LEU A 72 -14.15 23.42 -18.74
N GLU A 73 -14.33 22.46 -19.65
CA GLU A 73 -15.48 21.54 -19.63
C GLU A 73 -15.33 20.53 -18.49
N ASP A 74 -14.14 19.95 -18.34
CA ASP A 74 -13.86 18.99 -17.26
C ASP A 74 -13.35 19.67 -15.97
N TYR A 75 -12.78 20.87 -16.07
CA TYR A 75 -12.16 21.60 -14.96
C TYR A 75 -12.62 23.07 -14.93
N GLU A 76 -13.78 23.33 -14.33
CA GLU A 76 -14.43 24.66 -14.32
C GLU A 76 -13.54 25.79 -13.78
N ASP A 77 -12.62 25.49 -12.85
CA ASP A 77 -11.70 26.46 -12.26
C ASP A 77 -10.39 26.63 -13.05
N GLY A 78 -10.21 25.88 -14.15
CA GLY A 78 -9.02 25.88 -14.98
C GLY A 78 -7.84 25.11 -14.39
N TYR A 79 -8.07 24.22 -13.42
CA TYR A 79 -7.03 23.41 -12.79
C TYR A 79 -7.37 21.91 -12.76
N ILE A 80 -6.42 21.11 -13.23
CA ILE A 80 -6.35 19.68 -12.90
C ILE A 80 -5.84 19.59 -11.45
N PRO A 81 -6.54 18.89 -10.52
CA PRO A 81 -6.20 18.87 -9.11
C PRO A 81 -5.09 17.87 -8.75
N TRP A 82 -4.27 17.50 -9.72
CA TRP A 82 -3.12 16.61 -9.56
C TRP A 82 -2.04 16.89 -10.60
N ALA A 83 -0.84 16.37 -10.35
CA ALA A 83 0.29 16.39 -11.28
C ALA A 83 0.89 14.99 -11.44
N SER A 84 1.48 14.72 -12.61
CA SER A 84 2.04 13.42 -12.93
C SER A 84 3.31 13.10 -12.15
N LEU A 85 3.34 11.91 -11.55
CA LEU A 85 4.54 11.34 -10.97
C LEU A 85 5.39 10.61 -12.01
N SER A 86 4.78 10.01 -13.03
CA SER A 86 5.53 9.33 -14.10
C SER A 86 6.24 10.32 -15.03
N ASP A 87 5.60 11.43 -15.39
CA ASP A 87 6.18 12.47 -16.25
C ASP A 87 5.88 13.88 -15.75
N PRO A 88 6.57 14.35 -14.69
CA PRO A 88 6.37 15.70 -14.17
C PRO A 88 6.77 16.78 -15.18
N LYS A 89 7.55 16.46 -16.22
CA LYS A 89 7.99 17.44 -17.22
C LYS A 89 6.82 17.96 -18.05
N ARG A 90 5.78 17.15 -18.23
CA ARG A 90 4.53 17.54 -18.89
C ARG A 90 3.81 18.65 -18.11
N ASP A 91 3.85 18.57 -16.78
CA ASP A 91 2.98 19.36 -15.92
C ASP A 91 3.71 20.56 -15.28
N LEU A 92 5.03 20.46 -15.07
CA LEU A 92 5.88 21.54 -14.53
C LEU A 92 5.75 22.90 -15.24
N PRO A 93 5.58 23.00 -16.58
CA PRO A 93 5.35 24.28 -17.25
C PRO A 93 4.12 25.03 -16.71
N ASN A 94 3.05 24.28 -16.45
CA ASN A 94 1.71 24.78 -16.09
C ASN A 94 1.37 24.63 -14.59
N LEU A 95 2.30 24.10 -13.80
CA LEU A 95 2.13 23.93 -12.36
C LEU A 95 1.82 25.28 -11.67
N HIS A 96 0.71 25.31 -10.93
CA HIS A 96 0.27 26.48 -10.17
C HIS A 96 1.31 26.87 -9.11
N ASN A 97 1.65 28.16 -9.04
CA ASN A 97 2.63 28.70 -8.10
C ASN A 97 3.94 27.89 -8.01
N LYS A 98 4.43 27.37 -9.14
CA LYS A 98 5.57 26.44 -9.18
C LYS A 98 6.84 26.91 -8.45
N ASN A 99 7.07 28.22 -8.41
CA ASN A 99 8.24 28.85 -7.79
C ASN A 99 8.03 29.31 -6.34
N GLU A 100 6.81 29.14 -5.80
CA GLU A 100 6.51 29.46 -4.40
C GLU A 100 7.28 28.51 -3.48
N ILE A 101 7.96 29.07 -2.47
CA ILE A 101 8.60 28.30 -1.40
C ILE A 101 7.51 27.86 -0.43
N ILE A 102 7.12 26.60 -0.53
CA ILE A 102 6.07 26.00 0.29
C ILE A 102 6.62 25.42 1.59
N ILE A 103 7.89 25.00 1.62
CA ILE A 103 8.52 24.50 2.84
C ILE A 103 9.80 25.29 3.11
N LYS A 104 9.84 26.02 4.23
CA LYS A 104 10.97 26.91 4.58
C LYS A 104 12.11 26.21 5.32
N TYR A 105 11.91 24.96 5.73
CA TYR A 105 12.90 24.19 6.48
C TYR A 105 14.05 23.73 5.58
N PRO A 106 15.31 23.71 6.08
CA PRO A 106 16.47 23.41 5.26
C PRO A 106 16.66 21.91 5.00
N GLN A 107 16.00 21.07 5.78
CA GLN A 107 16.02 19.62 5.63
C GLN A 107 14.61 19.08 5.89
N ILE A 108 14.22 18.13 5.07
CA ILE A 108 12.95 17.41 5.14
C ILE A 108 13.21 15.92 4.91
N LYS A 109 12.39 15.08 5.52
CA LYS A 109 12.24 13.67 5.20
C LYS A 109 10.94 13.49 4.42
N VAL A 110 10.99 12.80 3.29
CA VAL A 110 9.80 12.40 2.54
C VAL A 110 9.55 10.92 2.81
N MET A 111 8.30 10.59 3.10
CA MET A 111 7.82 9.25 3.40
C MET A 111 6.80 8.84 2.33
N ILE A 112 7.20 7.97 1.41
CA ILE A 112 6.31 7.35 0.42
C ILE A 112 5.84 6.02 0.98
N ASP A 113 4.54 5.89 1.16
CA ASP A 113 3.92 4.74 1.80
C ASP A 113 2.77 4.13 0.98
N TYR A 114 2.66 4.55 -0.28
CA TYR A 114 1.78 4.01 -1.32
C TYR A 114 2.53 3.97 -2.67
N PRO A 115 2.37 2.92 -3.50
CA PRO A 115 1.63 1.69 -3.27
C PRO A 115 2.57 0.58 -2.76
N VAL A 116 3.30 0.88 -1.69
CA VAL A 116 4.31 -0.01 -1.10
C VAL A 116 3.78 -0.71 0.15
N THR A 117 4.36 -1.86 0.49
CA THR A 117 4.15 -2.49 1.80
C THR A 117 5.18 -1.97 2.81
N ASN A 118 6.43 -1.81 2.39
CA ASN A 118 7.50 -1.23 3.20
C ASN A 118 7.74 0.20 2.76
N ILE A 119 7.66 1.14 3.70
CA ILE A 119 7.80 2.58 3.45
C ILE A 119 9.14 2.90 2.77
N TYR A 120 9.07 3.75 1.74
CA TYR A 120 10.23 4.34 1.08
C TYR A 120 10.50 5.73 1.66
N GLU A 121 11.67 5.91 2.29
CA GLU A 121 12.06 7.19 2.86
C GLU A 121 13.29 7.78 2.17
N PHE A 122 13.32 9.10 2.03
CA PHE A 122 14.50 9.83 1.59
C PHE A 122 14.56 11.23 2.19
N ASN A 123 15.77 11.79 2.25
CA ASN A 123 16.00 13.13 2.79
C ASN A 123 16.32 14.11 1.67
N LEU A 124 15.73 15.30 1.73
CA LEU A 124 16.09 16.42 0.86
C LEU A 124 16.70 17.55 1.69
N LYS A 125 17.62 18.29 1.08
CA LYS A 125 18.27 19.46 1.69
C LYS A 125 18.19 20.66 0.76
N SER A 126 17.89 21.83 1.32
CA SER A 126 17.88 23.09 0.59
C SER A 126 18.33 24.24 1.49
N LYS A 127 19.10 25.17 0.93
CA LYS A 127 19.51 26.40 1.66
C LYS A 127 18.39 27.43 1.76
N LYS A 128 17.40 27.40 0.86
CA LYS A 128 16.35 28.43 0.72
C LYS A 128 14.94 27.88 0.95
N GLY A 129 14.82 26.64 1.43
CA GLY A 129 13.55 25.92 1.43
C GLY A 129 13.23 25.29 0.07
N PHE A 130 12.05 24.69 -0.03
CA PHE A 130 11.63 23.90 -1.19
C PHE A 130 10.46 24.56 -1.89
N THR A 131 10.61 24.70 -3.20
CA THR A 131 9.53 25.14 -4.08
C THR A 131 8.64 23.98 -4.46
N ARG A 132 7.41 24.27 -4.89
CA ARG A 132 6.47 23.25 -5.39
C ARG A 132 7.04 22.47 -6.58
N ALA A 133 7.69 23.14 -7.52
CA ALA A 133 8.37 22.48 -8.64
C ALA A 133 9.48 21.53 -8.20
N GLN A 134 10.28 21.92 -7.20
CA GLN A 134 11.35 21.09 -6.67
C GLN A 134 10.80 19.84 -5.98
N LEU A 135 9.75 19.97 -5.16
CA LEU A 135 9.14 18.81 -4.51
C LEU A 135 8.53 17.85 -5.54
N LEU A 136 7.76 18.34 -6.52
CA LEU A 136 7.21 17.48 -7.58
C LEU A 136 8.32 16.70 -8.29
N SER A 137 9.39 17.39 -8.68
CA SER A 137 10.50 16.77 -9.40
C SER A 137 11.25 15.72 -8.58
N GLU A 138 11.57 16.02 -7.31
CA GLU A 138 12.30 15.07 -6.45
C GLU A 138 11.41 13.89 -6.03
N ILE A 139 10.13 14.11 -5.70
CA ILE A 139 9.20 13.03 -5.37
C ILE A 139 9.03 12.10 -6.57
N SER A 140 8.74 12.63 -7.76
CA SER A 140 8.66 11.84 -9.00
C SER A 140 9.93 11.02 -9.23
N LYS A 141 11.11 11.65 -9.15
CA LYS A 141 12.39 10.97 -9.29
C LYS A 141 12.54 9.80 -8.31
N HIS A 142 12.12 9.99 -7.05
CA HIS A 142 12.20 8.95 -6.04
C HIS A 142 11.17 7.83 -6.25
N TYR A 143 9.99 8.12 -6.81
CA TYR A 143 9.07 7.09 -7.29
C TYR A 143 9.71 6.22 -8.37
N HIS A 144 10.36 6.82 -9.38
CA HIS A 144 11.07 6.05 -10.41
C HIS A 144 12.19 5.17 -9.82
N LEU A 145 13.00 5.71 -8.92
CA LEU A 145 14.06 4.97 -8.24
C LEU A 145 13.51 3.80 -7.40
N MET A 146 12.39 4.03 -6.70
CA MET A 146 11.70 3.00 -5.91
C MET A 146 11.21 1.85 -6.78
N TYR A 147 10.55 2.14 -7.92
CA TYR A 147 10.09 1.12 -8.85
C TYR A 147 11.25 0.36 -9.50
N GLU A 148 12.33 1.05 -9.88
CA GLU A 148 13.52 0.43 -10.43
C GLU A 148 14.21 -0.51 -9.42
N GLU A 149 14.33 -0.08 -8.16
CA GLU A 149 14.94 -0.88 -7.10
C GLU A 149 14.07 -2.09 -6.72
N GLU A 150 12.75 -1.92 -6.66
CA GLU A 150 11.82 -3.04 -6.47
C GLU A 150 12.06 -4.09 -7.55
N GLU A 151 12.07 -3.70 -8.82
CA GLU A 151 12.24 -4.63 -9.93
C GLU A 151 13.62 -5.30 -9.90
N LYS A 152 14.68 -4.60 -9.51
CA LYS A 152 16.02 -5.20 -9.35
C LYS A 152 16.08 -6.24 -8.23
N THR A 153 15.34 -6.04 -7.15
CA THR A 153 15.46 -6.85 -5.92
C THR A 153 14.41 -7.95 -5.81
N ALA A 154 13.29 -7.82 -6.52
CA ALA A 154 12.20 -8.77 -6.46
C ALA A 154 12.53 -10.10 -7.16
N THR A 155 12.12 -11.20 -6.52
CA THR A 155 12.15 -12.54 -7.11
C THR A 155 10.81 -12.89 -7.76
N ILE A 156 9.71 -12.36 -7.23
CA ILE A 156 8.40 -12.31 -7.90
C ILE A 156 8.40 -11.06 -8.76
N LYS A 157 8.34 -11.25 -10.08
CA LYS A 157 8.47 -10.18 -11.07
C LYS A 157 7.15 -9.48 -11.34
N THR A 158 7.24 -8.22 -11.76
CA THR A 158 6.08 -7.50 -12.27
C THR A 158 5.58 -8.19 -13.54
N ILE A 159 4.29 -8.54 -13.58
CA ILE A 159 3.65 -9.07 -14.78
C ILE A 159 3.43 -7.90 -15.76
N PRO A 160 4.01 -7.93 -16.97
CA PRO A 160 3.82 -6.88 -17.96
C PRO A 160 2.34 -6.68 -18.29
N PRO A 161 1.87 -5.45 -18.57
CA PRO A 161 0.46 -5.19 -18.88
C PRO A 161 -0.17 -6.12 -19.92
N ALA A 162 0.58 -6.46 -20.97
CA ALA A 162 0.13 -7.36 -22.04
C ALA A 162 -0.08 -8.82 -21.62
N GLU A 163 0.49 -9.23 -20.48
CA GLU A 163 0.42 -10.60 -19.94
C GLU A 163 -0.58 -10.72 -18.78
N ARG A 164 -1.19 -9.60 -18.36
CA ARG A 164 -2.16 -9.61 -17.27
C ARG A 164 -3.49 -10.18 -17.74
N THR A 165 -3.95 -11.23 -17.06
CA THR A 165 -5.19 -11.95 -17.42
C THR A 165 -6.32 -11.75 -16.42
N LYS A 166 -5.99 -11.56 -15.14
CA LYS A 166 -6.97 -11.47 -14.04
C LYS A 166 -7.18 -10.05 -13.49
N MET A 167 -6.24 -9.14 -13.72
CA MET A 167 -6.25 -7.78 -13.17
C MET A 167 -5.75 -6.78 -14.19
N TYR A 168 -6.33 -5.58 -14.21
CA TYR A 168 -5.74 -4.44 -14.93
C TYR A 168 -4.47 -3.94 -14.22
N ASN A 169 -4.57 -3.85 -12.90
CA ASN A 169 -3.53 -3.49 -11.94
C ASN A 169 -2.36 -4.48 -11.92
N ARG A 170 -1.15 -4.00 -11.59
CA ARG A 170 0.05 -4.84 -11.44
C ARG A 170 -0.06 -5.75 -10.20
N ASN A 171 0.56 -6.92 -10.29
CA ASN A 171 0.68 -7.83 -9.15
C ASN A 171 1.58 -7.23 -8.06
N GLU A 172 1.46 -7.77 -6.85
CA GLU A 172 2.43 -7.54 -5.81
C GLU A 172 3.77 -8.21 -6.16
N THR A 173 4.86 -7.49 -5.91
CA THR A 173 6.22 -8.00 -5.98
C THR A 173 6.78 -8.14 -4.57
N ASN A 174 7.81 -8.97 -4.40
CA ASN A 174 8.46 -9.20 -3.10
C ASN A 174 9.87 -8.59 -3.06
N GLY A 175 10.07 -7.48 -3.77
CA GLY A 175 11.30 -6.72 -3.70
C GLY A 175 11.43 -5.96 -2.39
N ARG A 176 12.35 -5.02 -2.36
CA ARG A 176 12.67 -4.22 -1.17
C ARG A 176 11.44 -3.54 -0.55
N TYR A 177 10.53 -3.05 -1.37
CA TYR A 177 9.40 -2.22 -0.96
C TYR A 177 8.06 -2.94 -1.02
N GLY A 178 7.99 -4.06 -1.74
CA GLY A 178 6.76 -4.83 -1.90
C GLY A 178 5.69 -4.00 -2.60
N LEU A 179 5.99 -3.52 -3.81
CA LEU A 179 5.06 -2.70 -4.60
C LEU A 179 3.87 -3.55 -5.06
N TRP A 180 2.68 -2.97 -5.11
CA TRP A 180 1.45 -3.62 -5.56
C TRP A 180 0.52 -2.63 -6.27
N GLY A 181 -0.57 -3.11 -6.88
CA GLY A 181 -1.66 -2.25 -7.36
C GLY A 181 -1.36 -1.53 -8.69
N HIS A 182 -0.65 -0.41 -8.66
CA HIS A 182 -0.59 0.49 -9.81
C HIS A 182 0.78 0.50 -10.47
N ASP A 183 0.82 0.62 -11.80
CA ASP A 183 2.06 1.00 -12.48
C ASP A 183 2.31 2.49 -12.24
N ILE A 184 3.57 2.91 -12.25
CA ILE A 184 3.91 4.34 -12.06
C ILE A 184 3.23 5.26 -13.10
N SER A 185 2.92 4.74 -14.29
CA SER A 185 2.21 5.48 -15.34
C SER A 185 0.83 5.97 -14.92
N ASP A 186 0.21 5.28 -13.98
CA ASP A 186 -1.16 5.53 -13.50
C ASP A 186 -1.16 6.43 -12.26
N MET A 187 0.02 6.84 -11.79
CA MET A 187 0.19 7.52 -10.51
C MET A 187 0.30 9.03 -10.70
N ASP A 188 -0.54 9.74 -9.98
CA ASP A 188 -0.52 11.20 -9.86
C ASP A 188 -0.34 11.62 -8.40
N ILE A 189 0.08 12.87 -8.17
CA ILE A 189 0.20 13.48 -6.85
C ILE A 189 -0.73 14.68 -6.76
N SER A 190 -1.65 14.66 -5.79
CA SER A 190 -2.62 15.74 -5.55
C SER A 190 -2.14 16.73 -4.49
N GLY A 191 -1.25 16.32 -3.59
CA GLY A 191 -0.73 17.18 -2.53
C GLY A 191 0.24 16.49 -1.58
N ALA A 192 0.39 17.05 -0.38
CA ALA A 192 1.09 16.41 0.73
C ALA A 192 0.70 16.99 2.10
N MET A 193 0.81 16.16 3.14
CA MET A 193 0.78 16.57 4.55
C MET A 193 2.19 16.84 5.06
N ILE A 194 2.33 17.89 5.88
CA ILE A 194 3.59 18.29 6.49
C ILE A 194 3.50 18.18 7.99
N TYR A 195 4.26 17.23 8.55
CA TYR A 195 4.34 17.00 9.98
C TYR A 195 5.65 17.53 10.56
N LYS A 196 5.61 17.85 11.85
CA LYS A 196 6.78 18.11 12.67
C LYS A 196 6.78 17.19 13.88
N ASN A 197 7.80 16.34 13.98
CA ASN A 197 7.92 15.42 15.11
C ASN A 197 8.55 16.10 16.36
N ASP A 198 8.60 15.37 17.46
CA ASP A 198 9.18 15.77 18.75
C ASP A 198 10.68 16.14 18.67
N LYS A 199 11.39 15.60 17.68
CA LYS A 199 12.80 15.90 17.35
C LYS A 199 12.96 17.11 16.44
N ASN A 200 11.89 17.83 16.10
CA ASN A 200 11.85 18.95 15.15
C ASN A 200 12.23 18.56 13.71
N GLU A 201 12.13 17.29 13.34
CA GLU A 201 12.25 16.84 11.95
C GLU A 201 10.95 17.13 11.21
N ILE A 202 11.07 17.54 9.94
CA ILE A 202 9.92 17.79 9.06
C ILE A 202 9.71 16.57 8.19
N ILE A 203 8.51 15.98 8.29
CA ILE A 203 8.12 14.78 7.56
C ILE A 203 7.04 15.15 6.56
N ILE A 204 7.21 14.71 5.32
CA ILE A 204 6.28 14.93 4.22
C ILE A 204 5.66 13.59 3.85
N VAL A 205 4.34 13.53 3.81
CA VAL A 205 3.57 12.38 3.32
C VAL A 205 2.80 12.82 2.07
N PRO A 206 3.20 12.38 0.87
CA PRO A 206 2.50 12.70 -0.37
C PRO A 206 1.07 12.15 -0.41
N PHE A 207 0.14 12.91 -0.98
CA PHE A 207 -1.18 12.44 -1.36
C PHE A 207 -1.14 11.93 -2.81
N ILE A 208 -1.46 10.66 -2.98
CA ILE A 208 -1.25 9.94 -4.22
C ILE A 208 -2.60 9.49 -4.77
N GLU A 209 -2.82 9.76 -6.05
CA GLU A 209 -4.02 9.39 -6.80
C GLU A 209 -3.65 8.32 -7.83
N SER A 210 -4.60 7.41 -8.12
CA SER A 210 -4.39 6.27 -9.02
C SER A 210 -5.68 5.65 -9.55
#